data_AF-A0A3C0GGB6-F1
#
_entry.id   AF-A0A3C0GGB6-F1
#
_cell.length_a   1.000
_cell.length_b   1.000
_cell.length_c   1.000
_cell.angle_alpha   90.00
_cell.angle_beta   90.00
_cell.angle_gamma   90.00
#
_symmetry.space_group_name_H-M   'P 1'
#
loop_
_entity.id
_entity.type
_entity.pdbx_description
1 polymer ?
#
loop_
_entity_poly.entity_id
_entity_poly.type
_entity_poly.pdbx_seq_one_letter_code
_entity_poly.pdbx_strand_id
1 'polypeptide(L)'
;LDSRGFTDSVDNQKDYNEKYVGKDTGPYLATVKSTAYPLRMGRLGVNIPSLTLTTNPSPDQIIWCQYLSPFYGSKSIQALSKIDPYNYKETQQSYGMWAVPPDLDTTVLVIFAKGDVKSSTAFWIGCVQDPMTNQMVPGYGATEKTSKAAEVGEGAETSKQETYGTDFLPAGEKNRNLLTPGDTLASASKWNYPVNDLLADQLLKEGLIQDKVRGTTSSSARRETPSQVFGMSTPGRLRDDSRKLNIGLDGSQILVDREVGHSFVMDDGDKEGDNQQVRLRTASGHQLLMNDTEGVVYIANGSGKAFIEMDKDGTISVYSDGGINLRSSRDFNLHSETNINFHAKGTINFTSENHLALNAEGYLFAMGEKGIFNSSQKGAVRHYGRDGISSFTKGTQLHGASGRIDLAGSQVHFNSVGASSTWGPSWLKPDAIGIKVTEGLIDIDDDRPLTGAKVNKIDNKTTVTDFVTHEPYDRQSSTARTKKFINEAIEEIKKASPDLSATELKVIKSELLKEPSIKAISEKLSSVVKLNDNIKLPIQNLNTLVSKANSIEKLFKDPKGAAMNFIHGKIASIKSQAISAVRSFFRF
;
A
#
# COMPACT_ATOMS: atom_id res chain seq x y z
N LEU A 1 -56.92 45.46 -4.18
CA LEU A 1 -57.13 44.30 -3.30
C LEU A 1 -58.10 43.37 -4.02
N ASP A 2 -57.59 42.36 -4.73
CA ASP A 2 -58.38 41.24 -5.25
C ASP A 2 -57.72 39.95 -4.75
N SER A 3 -58.53 39.16 -4.05
CA SER A 3 -58.20 38.10 -3.11
C SER A 3 -58.45 36.73 -3.72
N ARG A 4 -57.85 36.44 -4.88
CA ARG A 4 -58.01 35.16 -5.55
C ARG A 4 -56.64 34.57 -5.83
N GLY A 5 -56.18 33.81 -4.85
CA GLY A 5 -55.01 32.97 -4.96
C GLY A 5 -55.15 31.99 -6.13
N PHE A 6 -54.00 31.64 -6.70
CA PHE A 6 -53.84 30.58 -7.69
C PHE A 6 -54.63 29.33 -7.25
N THR A 7 -55.83 29.20 -7.80
CA THR A 7 -56.59 27.96 -7.81
C THR A 7 -56.11 27.24 -9.05
N ASP A 8 -55.37 26.15 -8.83
CA ASP A 8 -55.00 25.21 -9.88
C ASP A 8 -56.30 24.76 -10.57
N SER A 9 -56.48 25.21 -11.81
CA SER A 9 -57.66 24.95 -12.63
C SER A 9 -57.52 23.65 -13.42
N VAL A 10 -56.54 22.81 -13.09
CA VAL A 10 -56.42 21.45 -13.61
C VAL A 10 -56.81 20.47 -12.52
N ASP A 11 -58.08 20.10 -12.55
CA ASP A 11 -58.65 18.96 -11.84
C ASP A 11 -57.90 17.66 -12.26
N ASN A 12 -56.81 17.36 -11.56
CA ASN A 12 -56.00 16.14 -11.71
C ASN A 12 -56.62 14.94 -10.95
N GLN A 13 -57.89 15.04 -10.51
CA GLN A 13 -58.63 13.99 -9.81
C GLN A 13 -59.82 13.45 -10.64
N LYS A 14 -59.63 13.27 -11.96
CA LYS A 14 -60.64 12.58 -12.78
C LYS A 14 -60.46 11.06 -12.77
N ASP A 15 -61.58 10.38 -12.52
CA ASP A 15 -61.80 8.93 -12.40
C ASP A 15 -60.96 8.04 -13.35
N TYR A 16 -60.18 7.13 -12.74
CA TYR A 16 -59.26 6.19 -13.39
C TYR A 16 -59.95 4.89 -13.87
N ASN A 17 -60.96 4.99 -14.75
CA ASN A 17 -61.63 3.81 -15.34
C ASN A 17 -61.39 3.63 -16.85
N GLU A 18 -60.39 4.27 -17.45
CA GLU A 18 -60.02 4.05 -18.86
C GLU A 18 -58.95 2.96 -19.04
N LYS A 19 -59.17 2.10 -20.05
CA LYS A 19 -58.46 0.83 -20.31
C LYS A 19 -56.95 0.95 -20.62
N TYR A 20 -56.38 2.15 -20.68
CA TYR A 20 -54.97 2.39 -21.04
C TYR A 20 -54.31 3.61 -20.36
N VAL A 21 -54.89 4.16 -19.28
CA VAL A 21 -54.29 5.27 -18.52
C VAL A 21 -53.68 4.69 -17.24
N GLY A 22 -52.36 4.87 -17.07
CA GLY A 22 -51.60 4.24 -15.99
C GLY A 22 -52.06 4.72 -14.61
N LYS A 23 -52.28 3.78 -13.69
CA LYS A 23 -52.28 4.04 -12.25
C LYS A 23 -50.92 4.60 -11.83
N ASP A 24 -50.86 5.30 -10.69
CA ASP A 24 -49.62 5.84 -10.14
C ASP A 24 -48.50 4.78 -10.18
N THR A 25 -47.44 5.08 -10.93
CA THR A 25 -46.32 4.16 -11.17
C THR A 25 -45.24 4.28 -10.10
N GLY A 26 -45.41 5.20 -9.15
CA GLY A 26 -44.39 5.62 -8.20
C GLY A 26 -43.53 6.77 -8.73
N PRO A 27 -42.35 7.01 -8.13
CA PRO A 27 -41.59 6.08 -7.30
C PRO A 27 -42.08 5.97 -5.84
N TYR A 28 -41.89 4.79 -5.23
CA TYR A 28 -42.24 4.49 -3.84
C TYR A 28 -40.98 4.20 -3.00
N LEU A 29 -40.95 4.72 -1.78
CA LEU A 29 -40.00 4.27 -0.76
C LEU A 29 -40.46 2.94 -0.19
N ALA A 30 -39.56 1.97 -0.17
CA ALA A 30 -39.83 0.63 0.32
C ALA A 30 -38.73 0.17 1.28
N THR A 31 -39.08 -0.66 2.24
CA THR A 31 -38.13 -1.27 3.19
C THR A 31 -37.92 -2.74 2.83
N VAL A 32 -36.67 -3.17 2.68
CA VAL A 32 -36.34 -4.58 2.37
C VAL A 32 -36.66 -5.46 3.57
N LYS A 33 -37.51 -6.47 3.38
CA LYS A 33 -37.87 -7.45 4.43
C LYS A 33 -37.45 -8.87 4.10
N SER A 34 -37.11 -9.16 2.84
CA SER A 34 -36.52 -10.43 2.44
C SER A 34 -35.64 -10.29 1.21
N THR A 35 -34.49 -10.97 1.23
CA THR A 35 -33.59 -11.15 0.09
C THR A 35 -33.54 -12.62 -0.39
N ALA A 36 -34.21 -13.52 0.35
CA ALA A 36 -34.18 -14.95 0.12
C ALA A 36 -35.20 -15.35 -0.97
N TYR A 37 -34.82 -15.17 -2.24
CA TYR A 37 -35.65 -15.56 -3.38
C TYR A 37 -35.15 -16.84 -4.08
N PRO A 38 -35.99 -17.89 -4.25
CA PRO A 38 -35.56 -19.18 -4.80
C PRO A 38 -34.91 -19.12 -6.19
N LEU A 39 -35.35 -18.20 -7.07
CA LEU A 39 -34.83 -18.10 -8.44
C LEU A 39 -33.51 -17.34 -8.54
N ARG A 40 -32.97 -16.79 -7.44
CA ARG A 40 -31.65 -16.11 -7.39
C ARG A 40 -31.48 -14.96 -8.39
N MET A 41 -32.57 -14.26 -8.74
CA MET A 41 -32.59 -13.15 -9.69
C MET A 41 -32.40 -11.77 -9.03
N GLY A 42 -31.87 -11.71 -7.80
CA GLY A 42 -31.68 -10.45 -7.07
C GLY A 42 -32.98 -9.75 -6.69
N ARG A 43 -34.10 -10.49 -6.62
CA ARG A 43 -35.39 -9.92 -6.23
C ARG A 43 -35.39 -9.58 -4.75
N LEU A 44 -36.05 -8.47 -4.42
CA LEU A 44 -36.26 -8.02 -3.05
C LEU A 44 -37.73 -8.17 -2.69
N GLY A 45 -38.01 -8.80 -1.56
CA GLY A 45 -39.30 -8.74 -0.91
C GLY A 45 -39.34 -7.48 -0.07
N VAL A 46 -40.15 -6.49 -0.47
CA VAL A 46 -40.20 -5.18 0.18
C VAL A 46 -41.57 -4.91 0.80
N ASN A 47 -41.55 -4.10 1.85
CA ASN A 47 -42.73 -3.44 2.38
C ASN A 47 -42.85 -2.04 1.78
N ILE A 48 -44.03 -1.66 1.32
CA ILE A 48 -44.31 -0.29 0.89
C ILE A 48 -45.43 0.23 1.79
N PRO A 49 -45.11 0.95 2.88
CA PRO A 49 -46.10 1.34 3.89
C PRO A 49 -47.29 2.13 3.34
N SER A 50 -47.10 2.91 2.26
CA SER A 50 -48.19 3.64 1.61
C SER A 50 -49.19 2.74 0.89
N LEU A 51 -48.81 1.50 0.55
CA LEU A 51 -49.67 0.51 -0.11
C LEU A 51 -50.18 -0.54 0.89
N THR A 52 -49.34 -0.98 1.81
CA THR A 52 -49.66 -2.03 2.79
C THR A 52 -50.32 -1.49 4.06
N LEU A 53 -50.24 -0.17 4.29
CA LEU A 53 -50.74 0.51 5.48
C LEU A 53 -50.14 -0.01 6.81
N THR A 54 -48.94 -0.59 6.75
CA THR A 54 -48.20 -1.10 7.92
C THR A 54 -46.70 -0.93 7.75
N THR A 55 -45.96 -0.79 8.85
CA THR A 55 -44.49 -0.86 8.87
C THR A 55 -43.97 -2.26 9.22
N ASN A 56 -44.85 -3.12 9.74
CA ASN A 56 -44.58 -4.51 10.12
C ASN A 56 -45.49 -5.43 9.29
N PRO A 57 -45.09 -5.75 8.05
CA PRO A 57 -45.91 -6.57 7.15
C PRO A 57 -45.84 -8.05 7.51
N SER A 58 -46.92 -8.78 7.26
CA SER A 58 -46.91 -10.24 7.16
C SER A 58 -46.38 -10.68 5.78
N PRO A 59 -46.00 -11.97 5.59
CA PRO A 59 -45.43 -12.45 4.32
C PRO A 59 -46.32 -12.23 3.08
N ASP A 60 -47.63 -12.25 3.24
CA ASP A 60 -48.61 -12.00 2.18
C ASP A 60 -48.70 -10.52 1.76
N GLN A 61 -48.22 -9.60 2.62
CA GLN A 61 -48.17 -8.16 2.35
C GLN A 61 -46.86 -7.74 1.67
N ILE A 62 -45.94 -8.67 1.43
CA ILE A 62 -44.66 -8.40 0.78
C ILE A 62 -44.80 -8.37 -0.74
N ILE A 63 -44.30 -7.28 -1.33
CA ILE A 63 -44.25 -7.12 -2.77
C ILE A 63 -42.85 -7.54 -3.24
N TRP A 64 -42.78 -8.53 -4.12
CA TRP A 64 -41.52 -8.93 -4.75
C TRP A 64 -41.18 -8.01 -5.92
N CYS A 65 -40.09 -7.28 -5.80
CA CYS A 65 -39.56 -6.36 -6.81
C CYS A 65 -38.38 -7.01 -7.55
N GLN A 66 -38.37 -6.87 -8.87
CA GLN A 66 -37.28 -7.33 -9.74
C GLN A 66 -36.07 -6.40 -9.67
N TYR A 67 -34.87 -6.96 -9.78
CA TYR A 67 -33.66 -6.16 -9.92
C TYR A 67 -33.61 -5.51 -11.31
N LEU A 68 -33.61 -4.18 -11.34
CA LEU A 68 -33.37 -3.43 -12.56
C LEU A 68 -31.86 -3.22 -12.73
N SER A 69 -31.18 -4.19 -13.36
CA SER A 69 -29.77 -4.05 -13.66
C SER A 69 -29.55 -2.86 -14.63
N PRO A 70 -28.59 -1.96 -14.36
CA PRO A 70 -28.26 -0.85 -15.28
C PRO A 70 -27.82 -1.32 -16.67
N PHE A 71 -27.26 -2.53 -16.77
CA PHE A 71 -26.79 -3.12 -18.01
C PHE A 71 -26.97 -4.63 -17.98
N TYR A 72 -27.75 -5.19 -18.90
CA TYR A 72 -28.00 -6.62 -19.01
C TYR A 72 -28.34 -7.01 -20.45
N GLY A 73 -27.88 -8.18 -20.88
CA GLY A 73 -28.25 -8.80 -22.14
C GLY A 73 -28.19 -10.32 -22.06
N SER A 74 -28.93 -10.98 -22.94
CA SER A 74 -28.84 -12.44 -23.11
C SER A 74 -29.09 -12.81 -24.57
N LYS A 75 -28.47 -13.90 -25.03
CA LYS A 75 -28.74 -14.45 -26.36
C LYS A 75 -30.24 -14.78 -26.49
N SER A 76 -30.81 -14.43 -27.63
CA SER A 76 -32.20 -14.76 -27.95
C SER A 76 -32.44 -16.26 -27.89
N ILE A 77 -33.60 -16.64 -27.32
CA ILE A 77 -34.09 -18.01 -27.27
C ILE A 77 -34.22 -18.65 -28.67
N GLN A 78 -34.39 -17.83 -29.71
CA GLN A 78 -34.50 -18.27 -31.11
C GLN A 78 -33.18 -18.79 -31.69
N ALA A 79 -32.05 -18.43 -31.09
CA ALA A 79 -30.72 -18.85 -31.53
C ALA A 79 -30.21 -20.09 -30.79
N LEU A 80 -31.08 -20.75 -30.01
CA LEU A 80 -30.72 -21.92 -29.21
C LEU A 80 -30.95 -23.22 -29.97
N SER A 81 -30.12 -24.22 -29.70
CA SER A 81 -30.34 -25.57 -30.24
C SER A 81 -31.67 -26.12 -29.75
N LYS A 82 -32.43 -26.73 -30.66
CA LYS A 82 -33.60 -27.54 -30.28
C LYS A 82 -33.24 -28.99 -29.99
N ILE A 83 -31.99 -29.40 -30.25
CA ILE A 83 -31.55 -30.79 -30.23
C ILE A 83 -30.50 -31.01 -29.13
N ASP A 84 -29.48 -30.15 -29.04
CA ASP A 84 -28.42 -30.28 -28.04
C ASP A 84 -28.45 -29.11 -27.04
N PRO A 85 -29.07 -29.29 -25.86
CA PRO A 85 -29.14 -28.25 -24.83
C PRO A 85 -27.82 -28.06 -24.06
N TYR A 86 -26.77 -28.84 -24.34
CA TYR A 86 -25.50 -28.79 -23.61
C TYR A 86 -24.35 -28.19 -24.42
N ASN A 87 -24.51 -28.02 -25.73
CA ASN A 87 -23.52 -27.34 -26.56
C ASN A 87 -23.44 -25.85 -26.22
N TYR A 88 -22.37 -25.44 -25.51
CA TYR A 88 -22.19 -24.04 -25.07
C TYR A 88 -22.37 -23.01 -26.18
N LYS A 89 -21.96 -23.30 -27.43
CA LYS A 89 -22.14 -22.39 -28.57
C LYS A 89 -23.60 -22.12 -28.88
N GLU A 90 -24.45 -23.13 -28.72
CA GLU A 90 -25.88 -23.15 -29.07
C GLU A 90 -26.80 -22.99 -27.85
N THR A 91 -26.24 -22.66 -26.67
CA THR A 91 -27.02 -22.33 -25.48
C THR A 91 -27.05 -20.83 -25.21
N GLN A 92 -27.89 -20.43 -24.24
CA GLN A 92 -28.06 -19.04 -23.86
C GLN A 92 -26.84 -18.55 -23.07
N GLN A 93 -26.33 -17.38 -23.44
CA GLN A 93 -25.27 -16.70 -22.70
C GLN A 93 -25.77 -15.31 -22.31
N SER A 94 -25.53 -14.92 -21.07
CA SER A 94 -25.89 -13.61 -20.51
C SER A 94 -24.65 -12.81 -20.12
N TYR A 95 -24.78 -11.48 -20.10
CA TYR A 95 -23.75 -10.53 -19.64
C TYR A 95 -24.43 -9.32 -19.01
N GLY A 96 -23.74 -8.62 -18.11
CA GLY A 96 -24.32 -7.46 -17.44
C GLY A 96 -23.60 -7.03 -16.17
N MET A 97 -24.18 -6.04 -15.50
CA MET A 97 -23.81 -5.63 -14.14
C MET A 97 -24.63 -6.41 -13.11
N TRP A 98 -23.99 -6.75 -12.00
CA TRP A 98 -24.61 -7.40 -10.86
C TRP A 98 -24.17 -6.75 -9.55
N ALA A 99 -25.10 -6.08 -8.88
CA ALA A 99 -24.90 -5.60 -7.52
C ALA A 99 -25.44 -6.63 -6.52
N VAL A 100 -24.76 -6.77 -5.38
CA VAL A 100 -25.24 -7.61 -4.28
C VAL A 100 -26.52 -6.97 -3.71
N PRO A 101 -27.61 -7.74 -3.51
CA PRO A 101 -28.80 -7.23 -2.84
C PRO A 101 -28.45 -6.62 -1.46
N PRO A 102 -29.04 -5.47 -1.09
CA PRO A 102 -28.77 -4.83 0.19
C PRO A 102 -29.25 -5.68 1.38
N ASP A 103 -28.73 -5.38 2.57
CA ASP A 103 -29.16 -6.03 3.81
C ASP A 103 -30.62 -5.66 4.15
N LEU A 104 -31.23 -6.49 5.02
CA LEU A 104 -32.59 -6.25 5.50
C LEU A 104 -32.71 -4.86 6.13
N ASP A 105 -33.93 -4.32 6.09
CA ASP A 105 -34.29 -2.99 6.55
C ASP A 105 -33.64 -1.82 5.80
N THR A 106 -32.84 -2.08 4.78
CA THR A 106 -32.39 -1.05 3.84
C THR A 106 -33.59 -0.42 3.13
N THR A 107 -33.59 0.91 3.03
CA THR A 107 -34.59 1.63 2.24
C THR A 107 -34.20 1.63 0.77
N VAL A 108 -35.13 1.24 -0.11
CA VAL A 108 -34.94 1.19 -1.56
C VAL A 108 -36.01 1.98 -2.28
N LEU A 109 -35.71 2.41 -3.50
CA LEU A 109 -36.66 3.05 -4.39
C LEU A 109 -37.26 2.00 -5.34
N VAL A 110 -38.58 1.96 -5.42
CA VAL A 110 -39.34 1.00 -6.22
C VAL A 110 -40.24 1.71 -7.22
N ILE A 111 -40.36 1.16 -8.41
CA ILE A 111 -41.29 1.60 -9.46
C ILE A 111 -42.14 0.44 -9.97
N PHE A 112 -43.34 0.75 -10.45
CA PHE A 112 -44.25 -0.21 -11.06
C PHE A 112 -44.47 0.10 -12.53
N ALA A 113 -43.96 -0.75 -13.41
CA ALA A 113 -44.19 -0.62 -14.84
C ALA A 113 -45.70 -0.67 -15.12
N LYS A 114 -46.21 0.37 -15.80
CA LYS A 114 -47.64 0.55 -16.13
C LYS A 114 -48.58 0.69 -14.92
N GLY A 115 -48.04 0.91 -13.71
CA GLY A 115 -48.82 1.09 -12.48
C GLY A 115 -49.43 -0.21 -11.95
N ASP A 116 -48.97 -1.37 -12.46
CA ASP A 116 -49.41 -2.68 -11.99
C ASP A 116 -48.50 -3.15 -10.83
N VAL A 117 -49.08 -3.33 -9.64
CA VAL A 117 -48.38 -3.70 -8.40
C VAL A 117 -47.94 -5.18 -8.40
N LYS A 118 -48.22 -5.93 -9.48
CA LYS A 118 -47.74 -7.30 -9.64
C LYS A 118 -46.22 -7.40 -9.64
N SER A 119 -45.70 -8.50 -9.09
CA SER A 119 -44.27 -8.77 -9.02
C SER A 119 -43.57 -8.81 -10.39
N SER A 120 -44.30 -9.10 -11.47
CA SER A 120 -43.77 -9.08 -12.85
C SER A 120 -43.50 -7.68 -13.40
N THR A 121 -44.04 -6.64 -12.77
CA THR A 121 -43.97 -5.24 -13.19
C THR A 121 -43.32 -4.34 -12.14
N ALA A 122 -43.08 -4.85 -10.93
CA ALA A 122 -42.37 -4.15 -9.87
C ALA A 122 -40.84 -4.25 -10.04
N PHE A 123 -40.13 -3.13 -9.95
CA PHE A 123 -38.67 -3.07 -10.04
C PHE A 123 -38.09 -2.22 -8.90
N TRP A 124 -37.00 -2.69 -8.28
CA TRP A 124 -36.18 -1.86 -7.40
C TRP A 124 -35.02 -1.28 -8.21
N ILE A 125 -34.79 0.02 -8.07
CA ILE A 125 -33.91 0.79 -8.97
C ILE A 125 -32.74 1.47 -8.27
N GLY A 126 -32.71 1.43 -6.94
CA GLY A 126 -31.62 1.99 -6.15
C GLY A 126 -31.85 1.85 -4.65
N CYS A 127 -30.78 2.04 -3.88
CA CYS A 127 -30.83 2.10 -2.42
C CYS A 127 -30.79 3.57 -1.98
N VAL A 128 -31.60 3.91 -0.99
CA VAL A 128 -31.61 5.23 -0.38
C VAL A 128 -30.61 5.21 0.77
N GLN A 129 -29.62 6.09 0.69
CA GLN A 129 -28.60 6.17 1.72
C GLN A 129 -29.17 6.77 3.01
N ASP A 130 -28.93 6.08 4.12
CA ASP A 130 -29.29 6.58 5.44
C ASP A 130 -28.42 7.79 5.83
N PRO A 131 -29.00 8.80 6.51
CA PRO A 131 -28.22 9.89 7.06
C PRO A 131 -27.08 9.36 7.94
N MET A 132 -25.88 9.91 7.72
CA MET A 132 -24.65 9.58 8.47
C MET A 132 -24.12 8.14 8.35
N THR A 133 -24.62 7.34 7.41
CA THR A 133 -24.25 5.92 7.25
C THR A 133 -23.53 5.70 5.91
N ASN A 134 -22.34 6.27 5.77
CA ASN A 134 -21.49 6.16 4.58
C ASN A 134 -20.00 6.45 4.86
N GLN A 135 -19.55 6.22 6.09
CA GLN A 135 -18.13 6.28 6.43
C GLN A 135 -17.34 5.17 5.70
N MET A 136 -17.97 4.02 5.44
CA MET A 136 -17.36 2.83 4.83
C MET A 136 -17.59 2.73 3.31
N VAL A 137 -18.00 3.83 2.66
CA VAL A 137 -18.30 3.90 1.22
C VAL A 137 -17.56 5.06 0.56
N PRO A 138 -16.91 4.88 -0.61
CA PRO A 138 -16.64 3.60 -1.27
C PRO A 138 -15.43 2.85 -0.67
N GLY A 139 -14.62 3.54 0.14
CA GLY A 139 -13.49 2.98 0.88
C GLY A 139 -13.76 2.90 2.38
N TYR A 140 -12.94 2.10 3.06
CA TYR A 140 -12.97 1.97 4.52
C TYR A 140 -12.16 3.10 5.17
N GLY A 141 -12.69 4.32 5.12
CA GLY A 141 -11.98 5.52 5.56
C GLY A 141 -11.58 5.49 7.04
N ALA A 142 -10.32 5.81 7.31
CA ALA A 142 -9.73 5.88 8.63
C ALA A 142 -9.84 7.29 9.24
N THR A 143 -9.89 7.34 10.57
CA THR A 143 -9.91 8.60 11.33
C THR A 143 -9.40 8.41 12.75
N GLU A 144 -8.86 9.48 13.33
CA GLU A 144 -8.47 9.53 14.75
C GLU A 144 -9.69 9.53 15.68
N LYS A 145 -10.86 9.94 15.17
CA LYS A 145 -12.14 10.00 15.90
C LYS A 145 -12.82 8.63 15.98
N THR A 146 -12.06 7.63 16.40
CA THR A 146 -12.51 6.26 16.61
C THR A 146 -12.43 5.88 18.08
N SER A 147 -13.29 4.97 18.52
CA SER A 147 -13.22 4.33 19.84
C SER A 147 -13.29 2.81 19.74
N LYS A 148 -12.49 2.11 20.55
CA LYS A 148 -12.58 0.65 20.73
C LYS A 148 -13.79 0.29 21.59
N ALA A 149 -14.31 -0.93 21.40
CA ALA A 149 -15.27 -1.50 22.34
C ALA A 149 -14.60 -1.68 23.71
N ALA A 150 -15.32 -1.36 24.80
CA ALA A 150 -14.84 -1.66 26.14
C ALA A 150 -14.73 -3.18 26.33
N GLU A 151 -13.61 -3.64 26.87
CA GLU A 151 -13.43 -5.05 27.21
C GLU A 151 -14.31 -5.41 28.42
N VAL A 152 -14.83 -6.64 28.46
CA VAL A 152 -15.72 -7.10 29.53
C VAL A 152 -14.94 -7.15 30.84
N GLY A 153 -15.06 -6.11 31.66
CA GLY A 153 -14.41 -6.01 32.98
C GLY A 153 -13.56 -4.76 33.19
N GLU A 154 -13.19 -4.04 32.13
CA GLU A 154 -12.46 -2.77 32.23
C GLU A 154 -13.38 -1.60 31.87
N GLY A 155 -13.65 -0.73 32.84
CA GLY A 155 -14.47 0.48 32.63
C GLY A 155 -13.77 1.57 31.80
N ALA A 156 -12.68 1.26 31.12
CA ALA A 156 -11.88 2.18 30.32
C ALA A 156 -11.59 1.58 28.93
N GLU A 157 -11.55 2.44 27.91
CA GLU A 157 -11.14 2.09 26.56
C GLU A 157 -9.66 1.64 26.58
N THR A 158 -9.35 0.44 26.05
CA THR A 158 -7.96 0.02 25.90
C THR A 158 -7.26 0.93 24.88
N SER A 159 -6.00 1.28 25.14
CA SER A 159 -5.27 2.26 24.32
C SER A 159 -5.10 1.76 22.87
N LYS A 160 -5.68 2.49 21.91
CA LYS A 160 -5.50 2.27 20.46
C LYS A 160 -4.02 2.32 20.09
N GLN A 161 -3.30 3.28 20.65
CA GLN A 161 -1.87 3.45 20.47
C GLN A 161 -1.08 2.24 21.00
N GLU A 162 -1.48 1.62 22.12
CA GLU A 162 -0.81 0.42 22.63
C GLU A 162 -1.04 -0.80 21.75
N THR A 163 -2.25 -0.93 21.18
CA THR A 163 -2.65 -2.07 20.34
C THR A 163 -2.06 -1.97 18.93
N TYR A 164 -2.26 -0.84 18.27
CA TYR A 164 -1.97 -0.66 16.84
C TYR A 164 -0.79 0.28 16.55
N GLY A 165 -0.30 1.00 17.58
CA GLY A 165 0.73 2.03 17.42
C GLY A 165 0.29 3.27 16.65
N THR A 166 -1.01 3.43 16.42
CA THR A 166 -1.61 4.62 15.79
C THR A 166 -3.06 4.81 16.28
N ASP A 167 -3.49 6.07 16.34
CA ASP A 167 -4.90 6.44 16.57
C ASP A 167 -5.70 6.55 15.27
N PHE A 168 -5.03 6.67 14.13
CA PHE A 168 -5.64 6.79 12.81
C PHE A 168 -6.00 5.40 12.28
N LEU A 169 -7.21 4.95 12.60
CA LEU A 169 -7.68 3.59 12.33
C LEU A 169 -8.90 3.58 11.40
N PRO A 170 -9.10 2.50 10.60
CA PRO A 170 -10.31 2.30 9.82
C PRO A 170 -11.56 2.40 10.70
N ALA A 171 -12.54 3.18 10.25
CA ALA A 171 -13.76 3.43 11.01
C ALA A 171 -14.94 2.61 10.48
N GLY A 172 -15.78 2.12 11.39
CA GLY A 172 -17.11 1.61 11.11
C GLY A 172 -18.15 2.74 11.02
N GLU A 173 -19.42 2.37 10.89
CA GLU A 173 -20.54 3.34 10.92
C GLU A 173 -20.96 3.69 12.36
N LYS A 174 -21.48 4.90 12.57
CA LYS A 174 -21.95 5.34 13.90
C LYS A 174 -23.19 4.56 14.32
N ASN A 175 -23.26 4.21 15.61
CA ASN A 175 -24.45 3.60 16.18
C ASN A 175 -25.59 4.63 16.29
N ARG A 176 -26.58 4.51 15.40
CA ARG A 176 -27.75 5.40 15.35
C ARG A 176 -28.69 5.28 16.53
N ASN A 177 -28.63 4.19 17.31
CA ASN A 177 -29.45 4.04 18.52
C ASN A 177 -29.06 5.01 19.65
N LEU A 178 -27.90 5.68 19.52
CA LEU A 178 -27.49 6.72 20.44
C LEU A 178 -28.16 8.07 20.14
N LEU A 179 -28.85 8.22 18.99
CA LEU A 179 -29.56 9.44 18.60
C LEU A 179 -30.83 9.59 19.45
N THR A 180 -30.82 10.62 20.28
CA THR A 180 -31.99 11.01 21.09
C THR A 180 -32.82 12.07 20.35
N PRO A 181 -34.15 12.11 20.58
CA PRO A 181 -35.00 13.16 20.00
C PRO A 181 -34.52 14.55 20.46
N GLY A 182 -34.01 15.36 19.52
CA GLY A 182 -33.42 16.68 19.79
C GLY A 182 -31.94 16.79 19.44
N ASP A 183 -31.26 15.66 19.21
CA ASP A 183 -29.89 15.65 18.67
C ASP A 183 -29.87 16.22 17.24
N THR A 184 -29.05 17.25 17.03
CA THR A 184 -28.82 17.85 15.72
C THR A 184 -27.68 17.15 14.98
N LEU A 185 -27.59 17.30 13.64
CA LEU A 185 -26.42 16.86 12.85
C LEU A 185 -25.07 17.37 13.42
N ALA A 186 -25.09 18.53 14.09
CA ALA A 186 -23.93 19.08 14.78
C ALA A 186 -23.54 18.30 16.06
N SER A 187 -24.50 17.76 16.79
CA SER A 187 -24.26 16.91 17.98
C SER A 187 -23.70 15.54 17.58
N ALA A 188 -24.18 14.99 16.47
CA ALA A 188 -23.80 13.68 15.98
C ALA A 188 -22.35 13.63 15.43
N SER A 189 -21.79 14.80 15.06
CA SER A 189 -20.36 14.97 14.75
C SER A 189 -19.43 14.83 15.97
N LYS A 190 -19.97 14.92 17.20
CA LYS A 190 -19.19 14.79 18.45
C LYS A 190 -18.92 13.35 18.85
N TRP A 191 -19.64 12.39 18.29
CA TRP A 191 -19.45 10.98 18.62
C TRP A 191 -18.30 10.37 17.82
N ASN A 192 -17.55 9.49 18.47
CA ASN A 192 -16.54 8.68 17.82
C ASN A 192 -17.20 7.59 16.97
N TYR A 193 -16.52 7.20 15.90
CA TYR A 193 -16.85 6.00 15.15
C TYR A 193 -16.36 4.76 15.91
N PRO A 194 -17.02 3.60 15.81
CA PRO A 194 -16.39 2.35 16.23
C PRO A 194 -15.17 2.08 15.34
N VAL A 195 -14.11 1.51 15.90
CA VAL A 195 -13.01 0.95 15.09
C VAL A 195 -13.56 -0.22 14.28
N ASN A 196 -13.23 -0.27 12.98
CA ASN A 196 -13.35 -1.50 12.20
C ASN A 196 -12.14 -2.38 12.52
N ASP A 197 -12.30 -3.17 13.58
CA ASP A 197 -11.30 -4.06 14.16
C ASP A 197 -10.81 -5.11 13.16
N LEU A 198 -11.72 -5.70 12.37
CA LEU A 198 -11.37 -6.68 11.34
C LEU A 198 -10.34 -6.13 10.34
N LEU A 199 -10.58 -4.92 9.80
CA LEU A 199 -9.64 -4.31 8.86
C LEU A 199 -8.38 -3.81 9.58
N ALA A 200 -8.49 -3.29 10.80
CA ALA A 200 -7.34 -2.84 11.57
C ALA A 200 -6.36 -3.99 11.87
N ASP A 201 -6.89 -5.14 12.32
CA ASP A 201 -6.10 -6.36 12.58
C ASP A 201 -5.49 -6.94 11.30
N GLN A 202 -6.23 -6.89 10.19
CA GLN A 202 -5.72 -7.31 8.89
C GLN A 202 -4.54 -6.43 8.44
N LEU A 203 -4.69 -5.10 8.48
CA LEU A 203 -3.62 -4.16 8.16
C LEU A 203 -2.45 -4.28 9.13
N LEU A 204 -2.68 -4.62 10.41
CA LEU A 204 -1.60 -4.86 11.37
C LEU A 204 -0.77 -6.09 10.95
N LYS A 205 -1.42 -7.20 10.60
CA LYS A 205 -0.76 -8.42 10.10
C LYS A 205 -0.02 -8.20 8.78
N GLU A 206 -0.57 -7.34 7.91
CA GLU A 206 0.08 -6.97 6.65
C GLU A 206 1.28 -6.03 6.84
N GLY A 207 1.49 -5.50 8.05
CA GLY A 207 2.48 -4.46 8.28
C GLY A 207 2.12 -3.15 7.58
N LEU A 208 0.85 -2.75 7.60
CA LEU A 208 0.33 -1.55 6.94
C LEU A 208 -0.51 -0.65 7.86
N ILE A 209 -0.75 -1.02 9.11
CA ILE A 209 -1.68 -0.27 9.98
C ILE A 209 -1.23 1.16 10.30
N GLN A 210 0.08 1.43 10.40
CA GLN A 210 0.61 2.78 10.63
C GLN A 210 0.95 3.51 9.32
N ASP A 211 0.91 2.80 8.20
CA ASP A 211 1.22 3.31 6.88
C ASP A 211 0.03 4.09 6.32
N LYS A 212 0.15 5.41 6.26
CA LYS A 212 -0.88 6.30 5.69
C LYS A 212 -0.83 6.40 4.16
N VAL A 213 0.15 5.76 3.53
CA VAL A 213 0.34 5.74 2.08
C VAL A 213 -0.19 4.43 1.51
N ARG A 214 0.38 3.30 1.94
CA ARG A 214 0.06 1.96 1.46
C ARG A 214 -1.07 1.33 2.25
N GLY A 215 -1.25 1.69 3.51
CA GLY A 215 -2.18 1.06 4.42
C GLY A 215 -3.46 1.85 4.63
N THR A 216 -3.62 2.36 5.84
CA THR A 216 -4.77 3.19 6.23
C THR A 216 -4.92 4.39 5.31
N THR A 217 -6.16 4.75 5.00
CA THR A 217 -6.46 5.91 4.16
C THR A 217 -7.70 6.62 4.66
N SER A 218 -7.77 7.93 4.47
CA SER A 218 -8.95 8.72 4.80
C SER A 218 -10.08 8.57 3.76
N SER A 219 -9.83 7.93 2.61
CA SER A 219 -10.77 7.84 1.46
C SER A 219 -12.16 7.35 1.87
N SER A 220 -13.12 8.27 1.91
CA SER A 220 -14.52 8.02 2.27
C SER A 220 -15.41 9.15 1.75
N ALA A 221 -16.65 8.83 1.41
CA ALA A 221 -17.68 9.80 1.06
C ALA A 221 -17.98 10.81 2.20
N ARG A 222 -17.52 10.52 3.42
CA ARG A 222 -17.69 11.34 4.62
C ARG A 222 -16.49 12.22 4.97
N ARG A 223 -15.37 12.10 4.24
CA ARG A 223 -14.13 12.81 4.57
C ARG A 223 -14.25 14.32 4.39
N GLU A 224 -14.87 14.78 3.29
CA GLU A 224 -15.06 16.20 2.97
C GLU A 224 -16.39 16.47 2.26
N THR A 225 -16.68 17.74 2.02
CA THR A 225 -17.88 18.18 1.28
C THR A 225 -17.50 19.32 0.34
N PRO A 226 -17.76 19.21 -0.98
CA PRO A 226 -18.19 17.99 -1.68
C PRO A 226 -17.11 16.89 -1.62
N SER A 227 -17.50 15.61 -1.61
CA SER A 227 -16.55 14.49 -1.61
C SER A 227 -15.85 14.38 -2.97
N GLN A 228 -14.57 14.06 -2.92
CA GLN A 228 -13.70 13.83 -4.07
C GLN A 228 -13.40 12.33 -4.29
N VAL A 229 -14.17 11.46 -3.62
CA VAL A 229 -13.97 10.01 -3.65
C VAL A 229 -15.05 9.35 -4.50
N PHE A 230 -14.62 8.53 -5.44
CA PHE A 230 -15.46 7.69 -6.28
C PHE A 230 -15.11 6.22 -6.10
N GLY A 231 -16.08 5.32 -6.24
CA GLY A 231 -15.80 3.88 -6.20
C GLY A 231 -16.95 3.02 -5.75
N MET A 232 -16.63 1.79 -5.36
CA MET A 232 -17.57 0.79 -4.86
C MET A 232 -16.90 -0.15 -3.86
N SER A 233 -17.66 -0.54 -2.85
CA SER A 233 -17.31 -1.62 -1.92
C SER A 233 -18.38 -2.72 -1.96
N THR A 234 -17.94 -3.95 -1.73
CA THR A 234 -18.83 -5.10 -1.54
C THR A 234 -19.07 -5.31 -0.04
N PRO A 235 -20.20 -5.93 0.36
CA PRO A 235 -20.56 -6.04 1.78
C PRO A 235 -19.70 -7.06 2.56
N GLY A 236 -18.89 -7.88 1.88
CA GLY A 236 -18.19 -9.00 2.50
C GLY A 236 -19.11 -10.20 2.78
N ARG A 237 -18.50 -11.36 3.03
CA ARG A 237 -19.23 -12.60 3.33
C ARG A 237 -19.83 -12.54 4.74
N LEU A 238 -20.90 -13.28 4.99
CA LEU A 238 -21.36 -13.50 6.36
C LEU A 238 -20.27 -14.22 7.18
N ARG A 239 -20.12 -13.82 8.43
CA ARG A 239 -19.15 -14.44 9.34
C ARG A 239 -19.66 -15.76 9.90
N ASP A 240 -18.75 -16.68 10.14
CA ASP A 240 -19.06 -17.98 10.75
C ASP A 240 -19.53 -17.84 12.20
N ASP A 241 -19.06 -16.79 12.90
CA ASP A 241 -19.45 -16.41 14.26
C ASP A 241 -20.56 -15.34 14.31
N SER A 242 -21.27 -15.12 13.20
CA SER A 242 -22.32 -14.09 13.14
C SER A 242 -23.47 -14.37 14.13
N ARG A 243 -23.91 -13.29 14.78
CA ARG A 243 -25.11 -13.27 15.63
C ARG A 243 -26.36 -13.58 14.81
N LYS A 244 -27.30 -14.27 15.45
CA LYS A 244 -28.63 -14.57 14.90
C LYS A 244 -29.66 -13.65 15.55
N LEU A 245 -30.30 -12.80 14.75
CA LEU A 245 -31.33 -11.87 15.21
C LEU A 245 -32.69 -12.19 14.58
N ASN A 246 -33.76 -12.04 15.36
CA ASN A 246 -35.15 -12.28 14.94
C ASN A 246 -35.73 -11.06 14.21
N ILE A 247 -35.06 -10.62 13.15
CA ILE A 247 -35.42 -9.41 12.38
C ILE A 247 -36.01 -9.73 11.00
N GLY A 248 -36.03 -11.01 10.60
CA GLY A 248 -36.68 -11.43 9.37
C GLY A 248 -38.21 -11.38 9.47
N LEU A 249 -38.88 -11.66 8.35
CA LEU A 249 -40.34 -11.82 8.29
C LEU A 249 -40.82 -12.81 9.35
N ASP A 250 -41.92 -12.47 10.02
CA ASP A 250 -42.50 -13.22 11.15
C ASP A 250 -41.50 -13.53 12.29
N GLY A 251 -40.48 -12.69 12.46
CA GLY A 251 -39.45 -12.88 13.49
C GLY A 251 -38.44 -13.98 13.15
N SER A 252 -38.31 -14.37 11.88
CA SER A 252 -37.32 -15.35 11.46
C SER A 252 -35.89 -14.91 11.77
N GLN A 253 -35.04 -15.88 12.08
CA GLN A 253 -33.65 -15.66 12.44
C GLN A 253 -32.78 -15.38 11.21
N ILE A 254 -32.01 -14.30 11.27
CA ILE A 254 -31.10 -13.85 10.21
C ILE A 254 -29.70 -13.59 10.78
N LEU A 255 -28.68 -13.92 10.01
CA LEU A 255 -27.28 -13.59 10.29
C LEU A 255 -26.98 -12.17 9.83
N VAL A 256 -26.30 -11.37 10.65
CA VAL A 256 -26.18 -9.91 10.45
C VAL A 256 -24.74 -9.38 10.42
N ASP A 257 -23.76 -10.21 10.75
CA ASP A 257 -22.36 -9.80 10.85
C ASP A 257 -21.58 -10.29 9.63
N ARG A 258 -20.80 -9.38 9.03
CA ARG A 258 -20.05 -9.61 7.80
C ARG A 258 -18.56 -9.37 8.00
N GLU A 259 -17.77 -10.05 7.19
CA GLU A 259 -16.35 -9.76 6.98
C GLU A 259 -16.17 -8.44 6.22
N VAL A 260 -14.94 -7.94 6.17
CA VAL A 260 -14.57 -6.84 5.25
C VAL A 260 -14.73 -7.33 3.80
N GLY A 261 -15.23 -6.48 2.91
CA GLY A 261 -15.41 -6.78 1.50
C GLY A 261 -14.26 -6.30 0.61
N HIS A 262 -14.38 -6.60 -0.68
CA HIS A 262 -13.55 -5.98 -1.71
C HIS A 262 -13.93 -4.50 -1.88
N SER A 263 -12.96 -3.66 -2.24
CA SER A 263 -13.15 -2.24 -2.54
C SER A 263 -12.37 -1.82 -3.77
N PHE A 264 -12.98 -0.96 -4.57
CA PHE A 264 -12.32 -0.20 -5.63
C PHE A 264 -12.58 1.28 -5.40
N VAL A 265 -11.52 2.05 -5.23
CA VAL A 265 -11.57 3.46 -4.83
C VAL A 265 -10.70 4.28 -5.77
N MET A 266 -11.25 5.38 -6.28
CA MET A 266 -10.53 6.46 -6.94
C MET A 266 -10.74 7.71 -6.10
N ASP A 267 -9.66 8.38 -5.74
CA ASP A 267 -9.67 9.50 -4.82
C ASP A 267 -8.81 10.62 -5.38
N ASP A 268 -9.41 11.78 -5.64
CA ASP A 268 -8.69 12.94 -6.17
C ASP A 268 -7.93 13.71 -5.08
N GLY A 269 -7.92 13.18 -3.85
CA GLY A 269 -7.21 13.73 -2.70
C GLY A 269 -8.12 14.46 -1.73
N ASP A 270 -7.64 14.65 -0.50
CA ASP A 270 -8.30 15.48 0.48
C ASP A 270 -8.01 16.98 0.23
N LYS A 271 -8.46 17.84 1.16
CA LYS A 271 -8.31 19.29 1.02
C LYS A 271 -6.86 19.77 0.95
N GLU A 272 -5.93 19.00 1.51
CA GLU A 272 -4.50 19.30 1.49
C GLU A 272 -3.79 18.62 0.30
N GLY A 273 -4.52 17.81 -0.49
CA GLY A 273 -3.99 17.02 -1.59
C GLY A 273 -3.43 15.66 -1.17
N ASP A 274 -3.65 15.24 0.08
CA ASP A 274 -3.22 13.93 0.56
C ASP A 274 -4.20 12.83 0.11
N ASN A 275 -3.73 11.58 0.00
CA ASN A 275 -4.54 10.43 -0.43
C ASN A 275 -5.11 10.54 -1.86
N GLN A 276 -4.48 11.31 -2.75
CA GLN A 276 -4.79 11.24 -4.18
C GLN A 276 -4.32 9.87 -4.69
N GLN A 277 -5.24 8.94 -4.93
CA GLN A 277 -4.89 7.55 -5.21
C GLN A 277 -5.99 6.76 -5.92
N VAL A 278 -5.60 5.69 -6.59
CA VAL A 278 -6.47 4.61 -7.04
C VAL A 278 -6.09 3.33 -6.32
N ARG A 279 -7.05 2.69 -5.65
CA ARG A 279 -6.85 1.47 -4.86
C ARG A 279 -7.85 0.40 -5.20
N LEU A 280 -7.35 -0.78 -5.55
CA LEU A 280 -8.11 -2.03 -5.58
C LEU A 280 -7.64 -2.89 -4.41
N ARG A 281 -8.55 -3.21 -3.49
CA ARG A 281 -8.28 -4.08 -2.35
C ARG A 281 -9.29 -5.21 -2.29
N THR A 282 -8.82 -6.42 -2.04
CA THR A 282 -9.69 -7.58 -1.85
C THR A 282 -10.09 -7.74 -0.38
N ALA A 283 -11.18 -8.47 -0.13
CA ALA A 283 -11.63 -8.81 1.23
C ALA A 283 -10.52 -9.45 2.10
N SER A 284 -9.68 -10.29 1.50
CA SER A 284 -8.56 -10.94 2.19
C SER A 284 -7.26 -10.13 2.21
N GLY A 285 -7.24 -8.93 1.63
CA GLY A 285 -6.16 -7.97 1.81
C GLY A 285 -5.21 -7.75 0.64
N HIS A 286 -5.31 -8.56 -0.44
CA HIS A 286 -4.51 -8.30 -1.65
C HIS A 286 -4.79 -6.89 -2.16
N GLN A 287 -3.73 -6.20 -2.57
CA GLN A 287 -3.80 -4.79 -2.92
C GLN A 287 -3.04 -4.46 -4.19
N LEU A 288 -3.67 -3.63 -5.02
CA LEU A 288 -3.03 -2.83 -6.04
C LEU A 288 -3.34 -1.37 -5.72
N LEU A 289 -2.29 -0.56 -5.59
CA LEU A 289 -2.38 0.84 -5.24
C LEU A 289 -1.50 1.68 -6.16
N MET A 290 -2.05 2.79 -6.64
CA MET A 290 -1.33 3.88 -7.28
C MET A 290 -1.65 5.14 -6.49
N ASN A 291 -0.66 5.77 -5.88
CA ASN A 291 -0.83 6.94 -5.01
C ASN A 291 -0.06 8.11 -5.63
N ASP A 292 -0.77 9.10 -6.15
CA ASP A 292 -0.23 10.26 -6.85
C ASP A 292 0.38 11.28 -5.89
N THR A 293 -0.20 11.44 -4.68
CA THR A 293 0.36 12.30 -3.62
C THR A 293 1.80 11.89 -3.33
N GLU A 294 2.02 10.59 -3.13
CA GLU A 294 3.32 10.04 -2.73
C GLU A 294 4.18 9.59 -3.93
N GLY A 295 3.57 9.43 -5.11
CA GLY A 295 4.23 8.97 -6.34
C GLY A 295 4.59 7.48 -6.33
N VAL A 296 3.72 6.64 -5.76
CA VAL A 296 4.02 5.24 -5.44
C VAL A 296 3.07 4.30 -6.14
N VAL A 297 3.61 3.22 -6.69
CA VAL A 297 2.83 2.06 -7.13
C VAL A 297 3.17 0.87 -6.25
N TYR A 298 2.15 0.21 -5.71
CA TYR A 298 2.32 -0.87 -4.74
C TYR A 298 1.41 -2.06 -5.06
N ILE A 299 2.00 -3.24 -5.06
CA ILE A 299 1.31 -4.52 -5.27
C ILE A 299 1.69 -5.45 -4.13
N ALA A 300 0.71 -5.98 -3.41
CA ALA A 300 0.96 -6.89 -2.29
C ALA A 300 -0.07 -8.02 -2.18
N ASN A 301 0.39 -9.13 -1.61
CA ASN A 301 -0.51 -10.20 -1.20
C ASN A 301 -1.23 -9.85 0.12
N GLY A 302 -2.35 -10.52 0.39
CA GLY A 302 -3.17 -10.21 1.58
C GLY A 302 -2.55 -10.61 2.93
N SER A 303 -1.36 -11.21 2.93
CA SER A 303 -0.62 -11.49 4.17
C SER A 303 0.46 -10.45 4.48
N GLY A 304 0.77 -9.52 3.56
CA GLY A 304 1.92 -8.61 3.67
C GLY A 304 3.29 -9.24 3.38
N LYS A 305 3.41 -10.57 3.47
CA LYS A 305 4.66 -11.36 3.27
C LYS A 305 5.31 -11.28 1.88
N ALA A 306 4.67 -10.67 0.89
CA ALA A 306 5.28 -10.44 -0.41
C ALA A 306 4.71 -9.17 -1.08
N PHE A 307 5.61 -8.34 -1.61
CA PHE A 307 5.21 -7.11 -2.30
C PHE A 307 6.22 -6.67 -3.37
N ILE A 308 5.72 -5.83 -4.27
CA ILE A 308 6.50 -5.02 -5.20
C ILE A 308 6.09 -3.57 -4.99
N GLU A 309 7.07 -2.70 -4.77
CA GLU A 309 6.88 -1.26 -4.61
C GLU A 309 7.76 -0.52 -5.62
N MET A 310 7.16 0.43 -6.32
CA MET A 310 7.85 1.39 -7.18
C MET A 310 7.67 2.78 -6.57
N ASP A 311 8.76 3.37 -6.11
CA ASP A 311 8.75 4.65 -5.39
C ASP A 311 8.96 5.83 -6.36
N LYS A 312 8.65 7.03 -5.89
CA LYS A 312 8.70 8.28 -6.66
C LYS A 312 10.09 8.60 -7.22
N ASP A 313 11.15 8.14 -6.55
CA ASP A 313 12.53 8.35 -6.99
C ASP A 313 13.00 7.33 -8.05
N GLY A 314 12.12 6.40 -8.47
CA GLY A 314 12.40 5.34 -9.42
C GLY A 314 13.01 4.09 -8.78
N THR A 315 13.14 4.03 -7.46
CA THR A 315 13.57 2.82 -6.76
C THR A 315 12.47 1.77 -6.85
N ILE A 316 12.86 0.55 -7.21
CA ILE A 316 11.98 -0.62 -7.19
C ILE A 316 12.44 -1.55 -6.07
N SER A 317 11.50 -1.89 -5.21
CA SER A 317 11.66 -2.73 -4.03
C SER A 317 10.86 -4.00 -4.22
N VAL A 318 11.50 -5.16 -4.07
CA VAL A 318 10.85 -6.48 -4.19
C VAL A 318 11.14 -7.28 -2.94
N TYR A 319 10.10 -7.76 -2.28
CA TYR A 319 10.20 -8.57 -1.08
C TYR A 319 9.37 -9.85 -1.19
N SER A 320 9.90 -10.93 -0.63
CA SER A 320 9.21 -12.21 -0.48
C SER A 320 9.80 -12.97 0.71
N ASP A 321 8.96 -13.32 1.67
CA ASP A 321 9.31 -14.21 2.79
C ASP A 321 9.66 -15.63 2.31
N GLY A 322 8.94 -16.13 1.28
CA GLY A 322 9.10 -17.49 0.76
C GLY A 322 10.17 -17.68 -0.32
N GLY A 323 10.79 -16.60 -0.81
CA GLY A 323 11.78 -16.62 -1.88
C GLY A 323 11.27 -16.10 -3.24
N ILE A 324 12.18 -15.95 -4.20
CA ILE A 324 11.93 -15.36 -5.54
C ILE A 324 12.53 -16.27 -6.61
N ASN A 325 11.73 -16.64 -7.62
CA ASN A 325 12.17 -17.44 -8.77
C ASN A 325 12.08 -16.60 -10.06
N LEU A 326 13.17 -16.51 -10.81
CA LEU A 326 13.25 -15.78 -12.09
C LEU A 326 13.75 -16.71 -13.20
N ARG A 327 13.06 -16.73 -14.35
CA ARG A 327 13.41 -17.57 -15.51
C ARG A 327 13.23 -16.80 -16.81
N SER A 328 14.20 -16.89 -17.71
CA SER A 328 14.12 -16.41 -19.10
C SER A 328 14.38 -17.57 -20.07
N SER A 329 13.67 -17.59 -21.21
CA SER A 329 13.94 -18.54 -22.31
C SER A 329 15.03 -18.05 -23.26
N ARG A 330 15.41 -16.77 -23.14
CA ARG A 330 16.48 -16.12 -23.89
C ARG A 330 17.43 -15.50 -22.88
N ASP A 331 18.11 -14.43 -23.28
CA ASP A 331 19.05 -13.74 -22.42
C ASP A 331 18.38 -13.19 -21.16
N PHE A 332 19.16 -13.17 -20.08
CA PHE A 332 18.83 -12.49 -18.83
C PHE A 332 19.98 -11.55 -18.51
N ASN A 333 19.75 -10.24 -18.75
CA ASN A 333 20.80 -9.22 -18.67
C ASN A 333 20.64 -8.40 -17.39
N LEU A 334 21.75 -8.19 -16.68
CA LEU A 334 21.85 -7.29 -15.53
C LEU A 334 22.95 -6.26 -15.81
N HIS A 335 22.62 -4.97 -15.66
CA HIS A 335 23.55 -3.86 -15.86
C HIS A 335 23.32 -2.80 -14.78
N SER A 336 24.40 -2.25 -14.24
CA SER A 336 24.36 -1.16 -13.25
C SER A 336 25.52 -0.21 -13.53
N GLU A 337 25.27 1.09 -13.44
CA GLU A 337 26.31 2.13 -13.56
C GLU A 337 27.23 2.19 -12.34
N THR A 338 26.83 1.57 -11.22
CA THR A 338 27.59 1.54 -9.99
C THR A 338 27.91 0.10 -9.61
N ASN A 339 27.15 -0.48 -8.70
CA ASN A 339 27.43 -1.79 -8.13
C ASN A 339 26.31 -2.78 -8.45
N ILE A 340 26.68 -4.04 -8.62
CA ILE A 340 25.79 -5.20 -8.52
C ILE A 340 26.31 -6.04 -7.35
N ASN A 341 25.47 -6.22 -6.33
CA ASN A 341 25.84 -6.93 -5.11
C ASN A 341 25.03 -8.21 -4.98
N PHE A 342 25.71 -9.34 -4.76
CA PHE A 342 25.09 -10.61 -4.41
C PHE A 342 25.49 -11.00 -2.99
N HIS A 343 24.51 -11.16 -2.11
CA HIS A 343 24.72 -11.55 -0.72
C HIS A 343 23.72 -12.64 -0.31
N ALA A 344 24.22 -13.68 0.34
CA ALA A 344 23.40 -14.73 0.93
C ALA A 344 23.98 -15.15 2.28
N LYS A 345 23.12 -15.34 3.29
CA LYS A 345 23.54 -15.96 4.57
C LYS A 345 24.02 -17.41 4.39
N GLY A 346 23.42 -18.12 3.43
CA GLY A 346 23.78 -19.48 3.05
C GLY A 346 24.89 -19.50 2.00
N THR A 347 24.55 -19.93 0.78
CA THR A 347 25.51 -20.11 -0.31
C THR A 347 25.02 -19.42 -1.59
N ILE A 348 25.95 -18.86 -2.36
CA ILE A 348 25.71 -18.39 -3.73
C ILE A 348 26.32 -19.43 -4.67
N ASN A 349 25.51 -19.97 -5.59
CA ASN A 349 25.94 -20.98 -6.56
C ASN A 349 25.80 -20.45 -7.99
N PHE A 350 26.82 -20.64 -8.81
CA PHE A 350 26.81 -20.33 -10.24
C PHE A 350 27.11 -21.60 -11.04
N THR A 351 26.37 -21.86 -12.12
CA THR A 351 26.58 -23.01 -13.00
C THR A 351 26.26 -22.62 -14.44
N SER A 352 27.07 -23.11 -15.38
CA SER A 352 26.90 -22.94 -16.82
C SER A 352 27.29 -24.23 -17.51
N GLU A 353 26.53 -24.66 -18.51
CA GLU A 353 26.79 -25.91 -19.25
C GLU A 353 27.99 -25.79 -20.20
N ASN A 354 28.28 -24.58 -20.69
CA ASN A 354 29.37 -24.33 -21.62
C ASN A 354 30.57 -23.68 -20.90
N HIS A 355 30.45 -22.41 -20.50
CA HIS A 355 31.51 -21.71 -19.77
C HIS A 355 30.96 -20.60 -18.88
N LEU A 356 31.71 -20.25 -17.84
CA LEU A 356 31.54 -19.04 -17.03
C LEU A 356 32.71 -18.10 -17.36
N ALA A 357 32.43 -16.91 -17.87
CA ALA A 357 33.44 -15.89 -18.15
C ALA A 357 33.42 -14.80 -17.06
N LEU A 358 34.56 -14.56 -16.41
CA LEU A 358 34.77 -13.48 -15.44
C LEU A 358 35.84 -12.55 -15.98
N ASN A 359 35.45 -11.31 -16.31
CA ASN A 359 36.35 -10.30 -16.84
C ASN A 359 36.21 -8.99 -16.05
N ALA A 360 37.33 -8.38 -15.69
CA ALA A 360 37.39 -7.08 -15.03
C ALA A 360 38.56 -6.29 -15.61
N GLU A 361 38.32 -5.04 -16.02
CA GLU A 361 39.38 -4.17 -16.55
C GLU A 361 40.41 -3.80 -15.47
N GLY A 362 39.94 -3.60 -14.23
CA GLY A 362 40.79 -3.38 -13.06
C GLY A 362 41.29 -4.69 -12.49
N TYR A 363 40.61 -5.21 -11.46
CA TYR A 363 41.06 -6.38 -10.72
C TYR A 363 39.93 -7.39 -10.53
N LEU A 364 40.27 -8.67 -10.62
CA LEU A 364 39.44 -9.77 -10.09
C LEU A 364 39.98 -10.16 -8.71
N PHE A 365 39.22 -9.85 -7.65
CA PHE A 365 39.56 -10.26 -6.29
C PHE A 365 38.88 -11.58 -5.93
N ALA A 366 39.65 -12.62 -5.64
CA ALA A 366 39.18 -13.89 -5.10
C ALA A 366 39.67 -14.04 -3.65
N MET A 367 38.74 -14.21 -2.71
CA MET A 367 39.04 -14.29 -1.29
C MET A 367 38.13 -15.31 -0.61
N GLY A 368 38.70 -16.08 0.31
CA GLY A 368 37.94 -16.91 1.25
C GLY A 368 38.67 -16.93 2.58
N GLU A 369 37.95 -16.69 3.68
CA GLU A 369 38.52 -16.67 5.02
C GLU A 369 39.13 -18.03 5.39
N LYS A 370 38.46 -19.12 5.00
CA LYS A 370 38.90 -20.50 5.27
C LYS A 370 39.73 -21.12 4.15
N GLY A 371 39.71 -20.53 2.95
CA GLY A 371 40.44 -21.04 1.80
C GLY A 371 39.80 -20.69 0.46
N ILE A 372 40.57 -20.88 -0.61
CA ILE A 372 40.16 -20.76 -2.00
C ILE A 372 40.55 -22.06 -2.69
N PHE A 373 39.58 -22.77 -3.26
CA PHE A 373 39.80 -24.04 -3.93
C PHE A 373 39.54 -23.89 -5.43
N ASN A 374 40.57 -24.16 -6.24
CA ASN A 374 40.45 -24.22 -7.70
C ASN A 374 40.74 -25.64 -8.16
N SER A 375 39.89 -26.19 -9.02
CA SER A 375 40.04 -27.56 -9.50
C SER A 375 39.60 -27.67 -10.95
N SER A 376 40.30 -28.51 -11.71
CA SER A 376 39.90 -28.94 -13.04
C SER A 376 39.91 -30.46 -13.08
N GLN A 377 38.73 -31.08 -13.09
CA GLN A 377 38.59 -32.54 -12.97
C GLN A 377 38.95 -33.29 -14.27
N LYS A 378 38.80 -32.62 -15.42
CA LYS A 378 39.06 -33.20 -16.76
C LYS A 378 40.05 -32.35 -17.58
N GLY A 379 40.64 -31.33 -16.98
CA GLY A 379 41.47 -30.35 -17.67
C GLY A 379 42.64 -29.87 -16.81
N ALA A 380 43.16 -28.69 -17.12
CA ALA A 380 44.28 -28.09 -16.41
C ALA A 380 43.86 -26.77 -15.76
N VAL A 381 44.44 -26.46 -14.59
CA VAL A 381 44.48 -25.10 -14.05
C VAL A 381 45.71 -24.41 -14.62
N ARG A 382 45.53 -23.27 -15.30
CA ARG A 382 46.60 -22.51 -15.95
C ARG A 382 46.57 -21.06 -15.48
N HIS A 383 47.74 -20.50 -15.23
CA HIS A 383 47.91 -19.11 -14.85
C HIS A 383 48.83 -18.41 -15.84
N TYR A 384 48.49 -17.18 -16.21
CA TYR A 384 49.33 -16.28 -16.97
C TYR A 384 49.29 -14.91 -16.31
N GLY A 385 50.46 -14.31 -16.10
CA GLY A 385 50.62 -12.95 -15.64
C GLY A 385 51.74 -12.30 -16.41
N ARG A 386 51.46 -11.19 -17.11
CA ARG A 386 52.47 -10.48 -17.93
C ARG A 386 53.67 -10.05 -17.09
N ASP A 387 53.40 -9.48 -15.91
CA ASP A 387 54.42 -8.91 -15.03
C ASP A 387 54.91 -9.90 -13.96
N GLY A 388 54.21 -11.03 -13.80
CA GLY A 388 54.61 -12.09 -12.90
C GLY A 388 53.43 -12.82 -12.25
N ILE A 389 53.76 -13.94 -11.58
CA ILE A 389 52.87 -14.69 -10.69
C ILE A 389 53.62 -14.81 -9.37
N SER A 390 53.06 -14.28 -8.29
CA SER A 390 53.67 -14.32 -6.96
C SER A 390 52.72 -14.93 -5.93
N SER A 391 53.29 -15.57 -4.90
CA SER A 391 52.53 -16.12 -3.78
C SER A 391 53.36 -16.08 -2.50
N PHE A 392 52.69 -16.05 -1.35
CA PHE A 392 53.34 -16.10 -0.05
C PHE A 392 52.43 -16.82 0.96
N THR A 393 53.02 -17.59 1.87
CA THR A 393 52.36 -18.16 3.04
C THR A 393 53.33 -18.13 4.22
N LYS A 394 52.80 -17.93 5.44
CA LYS A 394 53.58 -18.12 6.67
C LYS A 394 53.78 -19.61 7.01
N GLY A 395 52.91 -20.46 6.46
CA GLY A 395 52.97 -21.90 6.63
C GLY A 395 53.80 -22.57 5.54
N THR A 396 53.43 -23.80 5.21
CA THR A 396 54.11 -24.58 4.16
C THR A 396 53.49 -24.28 2.80
N GLN A 397 54.35 -24.09 1.79
CA GLN A 397 53.94 -24.09 0.39
C GLN A 397 54.28 -25.44 -0.22
N LEU A 398 53.27 -26.13 -0.76
CA LEU A 398 53.40 -27.47 -1.31
C LEU A 398 53.27 -27.40 -2.84
N HIS A 399 54.25 -27.99 -3.53
CA HIS A 399 54.23 -28.23 -4.97
C HIS A 399 54.59 -29.69 -5.20
N GLY A 400 53.74 -30.43 -5.89
CA GLY A 400 53.93 -31.86 -6.07
C GLY A 400 53.29 -32.35 -7.36
N ALA A 401 53.97 -33.26 -8.03
CA ALA A 401 53.46 -34.03 -9.16
C ALA A 401 54.00 -35.45 -9.04
N SER A 402 53.16 -36.46 -9.28
CA SER A 402 53.65 -37.85 -9.43
C SER A 402 54.48 -38.01 -10.71
N GLY A 403 54.30 -37.11 -11.67
CA GLY A 403 55.12 -36.99 -12.86
C GLY A 403 56.26 -35.97 -12.68
N ARG A 404 56.45 -35.13 -13.70
CA ARG A 404 57.55 -34.16 -13.77
C ARG A 404 57.15 -32.79 -13.19
N ILE A 405 58.10 -32.11 -12.55
CA ILE A 405 58.04 -30.68 -12.21
C ILE A 405 59.15 -29.98 -13.00
N ASP A 406 58.78 -28.96 -13.80
CA ASP A 406 59.72 -28.16 -14.58
C ASP A 406 59.86 -26.76 -13.97
N LEU A 407 61.08 -26.33 -13.66
CA LEU A 407 61.41 -24.97 -13.20
C LEU A 407 62.44 -24.37 -14.17
N ALA A 408 62.04 -23.33 -14.90
CA ALA A 408 62.88 -22.71 -15.91
C ALA A 408 62.74 -21.17 -15.88
N GLY A 409 63.88 -20.48 -15.95
CA GLY A 409 64.00 -19.03 -15.96
C GLY A 409 65.46 -18.63 -16.09
N SER A 410 65.75 -17.33 -16.17
CA SER A 410 67.14 -16.83 -16.17
C SER A 410 67.85 -17.11 -14.84
N GLN A 411 67.12 -17.15 -13.73
CA GLN A 411 67.60 -17.51 -12.40
C GLN A 411 66.57 -18.39 -11.67
N VAL A 412 67.04 -19.42 -10.98
CA VAL A 412 66.26 -20.25 -10.05
C VAL A 412 66.99 -20.27 -8.72
N HIS A 413 66.35 -19.79 -7.66
CA HIS A 413 66.95 -19.66 -6.34
C HIS A 413 66.50 -20.79 -5.41
N PHE A 414 67.45 -21.61 -4.95
CA PHE A 414 67.23 -22.61 -3.89
C PHE A 414 67.78 -22.09 -2.57
N ASN A 415 66.91 -21.50 -1.75
CA ASN A 415 67.23 -20.92 -0.44
C ASN A 415 68.28 -19.78 -0.44
N SER A 416 68.65 -19.24 -1.61
CA SER A 416 69.58 -18.10 -1.72
C SER A 416 68.89 -16.74 -1.63
N VAL A 417 67.55 -16.69 -1.72
CA VAL A 417 66.72 -15.49 -1.54
C VAL A 417 65.65 -15.83 -0.50
N GLY A 418 65.51 -14.98 0.53
CA GLY A 418 64.50 -15.15 1.57
C GLY A 418 63.09 -14.89 1.05
N ALA A 419 62.10 -15.62 1.56
CA ALA A 419 60.69 -15.38 1.24
C ALA A 419 60.25 -14.00 1.78
N SER A 420 59.49 -13.25 0.96
CA SER A 420 58.94 -11.94 1.37
C SER A 420 57.42 -12.01 1.56
N SER A 421 56.93 -11.42 2.65
CA SER A 421 55.49 -11.28 2.88
C SER A 421 54.79 -10.40 1.84
N THR A 422 55.52 -9.61 1.07
CA THR A 422 54.99 -8.76 0.00
C THR A 422 54.64 -9.53 -1.28
N TRP A 423 55.06 -10.81 -1.41
CA TRP A 423 54.79 -11.63 -2.60
C TRP A 423 53.37 -12.20 -2.64
N GLY A 424 52.62 -12.14 -1.54
CA GLY A 424 51.20 -12.52 -1.51
C GLY A 424 50.31 -11.32 -1.14
N PRO A 425 49.03 -11.33 -1.53
CA PRO A 425 48.11 -10.23 -1.25
C PRO A 425 47.56 -10.31 0.18
N SER A 426 48.42 -10.32 1.21
CA SER A 426 47.96 -10.39 2.61
C SER A 426 47.13 -9.17 3.05
N TRP A 427 47.10 -8.12 2.23
CA TRP A 427 46.27 -6.94 2.37
C TRP A 427 44.81 -7.18 1.94
N LEU A 428 44.54 -8.19 1.11
CA LEU A 428 43.22 -8.49 0.58
C LEU A 428 42.35 -9.12 1.68
N LYS A 429 41.62 -8.24 2.38
CA LYS A 429 40.69 -8.54 3.46
C LYS A 429 39.32 -7.93 3.14
N PRO A 430 38.21 -8.39 3.75
CA PRO A 430 36.87 -7.89 3.42
C PRO A 430 36.75 -6.35 3.45
N ASP A 431 37.34 -5.70 4.45
CA ASP A 431 37.31 -4.23 4.60
C ASP A 431 37.99 -3.47 3.46
N ALA A 432 38.96 -4.10 2.79
CA ALA A 432 39.73 -3.46 1.72
C ALA A 432 38.97 -3.39 0.38
N ILE A 433 37.93 -4.22 0.19
CA ILE A 433 37.19 -4.34 -1.08
C ILE A 433 35.70 -3.99 -0.97
N GLY A 434 35.25 -3.47 0.17
CA GLY A 434 33.98 -2.75 0.27
C GLY A 434 32.70 -3.59 0.41
N ILE A 435 32.78 -4.92 0.48
CA ILE A 435 31.61 -5.75 0.83
C ILE A 435 31.45 -5.75 2.36
N LYS A 436 30.85 -4.69 2.88
CA LYS A 436 30.54 -4.57 4.30
C LYS A 436 29.17 -5.17 4.56
N VAL A 437 29.15 -6.23 5.36
CA VAL A 437 27.91 -6.78 5.87
C VAL A 437 27.61 -6.10 7.20
N THR A 438 26.43 -5.50 7.33
CA THR A 438 25.99 -4.89 8.57
C THR A 438 25.23 -5.94 9.39
N GLU A 439 25.46 -5.94 10.70
CA GLU A 439 24.81 -6.82 11.69
C GLU A 439 24.04 -5.96 12.71
N GLY A 440 22.97 -6.50 13.28
CA GLY A 440 22.18 -5.87 14.33
C GLY A 440 20.67 -6.06 14.17
N LEU A 441 19.91 -5.47 15.10
CA LEU A 441 18.44 -5.41 15.08
C LEU A 441 17.93 -4.55 13.92
N ILE A 442 18.04 -5.08 12.71
CA ILE A 442 17.76 -4.39 11.45
C ILE A 442 16.34 -4.70 10.98
N ASP A 443 15.92 -5.97 11.08
CA ASP A 443 14.63 -6.42 10.55
C ASP A 443 13.51 -6.31 11.58
N ILE A 444 12.26 -6.35 11.12
CA ILE A 444 11.07 -6.37 11.97
C ILE A 444 10.57 -7.80 12.13
N ASP A 445 10.14 -8.14 13.34
CA ASP A 445 9.48 -9.42 13.63
C ASP A 445 8.13 -9.46 12.92
N ASP A 446 7.97 -10.34 11.93
CA ASP A 446 6.77 -10.43 11.10
C ASP A 446 5.58 -11.02 11.85
N ASP A 447 5.82 -11.91 12.83
CA ASP A 447 4.79 -12.51 13.67
C ASP A 447 4.30 -11.54 14.75
N ARG A 448 5.20 -10.70 15.27
CA ARG A 448 4.91 -9.72 16.33
C ARG A 448 5.55 -8.36 16.03
N PRO A 449 5.07 -7.60 15.05
CA PRO A 449 5.69 -6.33 14.62
C PRO A 449 5.72 -5.26 15.72
N LEU A 450 4.82 -5.35 16.70
CA LEU A 450 4.69 -4.42 17.81
C LEU A 450 4.73 -5.13 19.17
N THR A 451 5.41 -4.51 20.13
CA THR A 451 5.33 -4.86 21.56
C THR A 451 5.11 -3.59 22.37
N GLY A 452 3.89 -3.39 22.88
CA GLY A 452 3.51 -2.21 23.68
C GLY A 452 3.75 -0.89 22.94
N ALA A 453 3.20 -0.76 21.73
CA ALA A 453 3.43 0.34 20.77
C ALA A 453 4.85 0.50 20.19
N LYS A 454 5.83 -0.33 20.58
CA LYS A 454 7.20 -0.25 20.07
C LYS A 454 7.43 -1.26 18.96
N VAL A 455 8.16 -0.84 17.92
CA VAL A 455 8.69 -1.72 16.87
C VAL A 455 9.45 -2.87 17.52
N ASN A 456 9.04 -4.11 17.25
CA ASN A 456 9.78 -5.29 17.63
C ASN A 456 10.74 -5.67 16.51
N LYS A 457 12.02 -5.76 16.83
CA LYS A 457 13.07 -5.99 15.84
C LYS A 457 13.82 -7.28 16.12
N ILE A 458 14.29 -7.90 15.05
CA ILE A 458 15.13 -9.10 15.09
C ILE A 458 16.50 -8.83 14.49
N ASP A 459 17.48 -9.61 14.94
CA ASP A 459 18.85 -9.50 14.46
C ASP A 459 18.96 -10.02 13.03
N ASN A 460 19.54 -9.23 12.14
CA ASN A 460 19.74 -9.59 10.76
C ASN A 460 21.13 -9.15 10.27
N LYS A 461 21.66 -9.92 9.32
CA LYS A 461 22.96 -9.70 8.70
C LYS A 461 22.74 -9.48 7.21
N THR A 462 23.06 -8.29 6.72
CA THR A 462 22.70 -7.86 5.35
C THR A 462 23.69 -6.85 4.79
N THR A 463 23.85 -6.84 3.47
CA THR A 463 24.51 -5.76 2.71
C THR A 463 23.54 -4.63 2.33
N VAL A 464 22.25 -4.80 2.63
CA VAL A 464 21.17 -3.82 2.38
C VAL A 464 20.48 -3.52 3.70
N THR A 465 20.96 -2.51 4.41
CA THR A 465 20.47 -2.16 5.76
C THR A 465 19.13 -1.44 5.78
N ASP A 466 18.76 -0.84 4.65
CA ASP A 466 17.60 0.04 4.58
C ASP A 466 16.35 -0.66 4.04
N PHE A 467 16.38 -1.99 3.85
CA PHE A 467 15.24 -2.75 3.34
C PHE A 467 14.67 -3.63 4.45
N VAL A 468 13.77 -3.05 5.26
CA VAL A 468 13.07 -3.77 6.33
C VAL A 468 11.75 -4.33 5.78
N THR A 469 11.36 -5.49 6.28
CA THR A 469 10.38 -6.35 5.61
C THR A 469 8.93 -6.18 6.08
N HIS A 470 8.71 -5.55 7.23
CA HIS A 470 7.41 -5.30 7.87
C HIS A 470 7.37 -3.93 8.57
N GLU A 471 6.19 -3.42 8.93
CA GLU A 471 6.06 -2.16 9.69
C GLU A 471 6.15 -2.32 11.23
N PRO A 472 6.46 -1.25 12.00
CA PRO A 472 6.65 0.16 11.59
C PRO A 472 8.00 0.39 10.91
N TYR A 473 7.96 0.52 9.59
CA TYR A 473 9.10 0.73 8.73
C TYR A 473 8.99 2.14 8.18
N ASP A 474 10.04 2.92 8.40
CA ASP A 474 10.16 4.22 7.76
C ASP A 474 10.37 4.02 6.26
N ARG A 475 9.34 4.30 5.44
CA ARG A 475 9.40 4.18 3.97
C ARG A 475 10.64 4.83 3.37
N GLN A 476 11.15 5.89 4.00
CA GLN A 476 12.36 6.56 3.55
C GLN A 476 13.61 5.88 4.13
N SER A 477 14.13 4.96 3.35
CA SER A 477 15.44 4.32 3.50
C SER A 477 16.56 5.37 3.66
N SER A 478 17.67 5.04 4.36
CA SER A 478 18.80 5.98 4.50
C SER A 478 19.39 6.35 3.12
N THR A 479 19.41 5.38 2.21
CA THR A 479 19.72 5.55 0.80
C THR A 479 18.70 6.45 0.07
N ALA A 480 17.40 6.27 0.29
CA ALA A 480 16.35 7.08 -0.32
C ALA A 480 16.40 8.54 0.17
N ARG A 481 16.62 8.76 1.47
CA ARG A 481 16.84 10.09 2.07
C ARG A 481 18.07 10.77 1.45
N THR A 482 19.11 9.99 1.22
CA THR A 482 20.35 10.45 0.58
C THR A 482 20.14 10.79 -0.89
N LYS A 483 19.47 9.94 -1.67
CA LYS A 483 19.10 10.21 -3.07
C LYS A 483 18.20 11.44 -3.19
N LYS A 484 17.20 11.57 -2.32
CA LYS A 484 16.30 12.73 -2.26
C LYS A 484 17.08 14.00 -2.00
N PHE A 485 17.99 13.98 -1.02
CA PHE A 485 18.90 15.10 -0.76
C PHE A 485 19.75 15.46 -1.98
N ILE A 486 20.34 14.47 -2.66
CA ILE A 486 21.13 14.70 -3.89
C ILE A 486 20.25 15.32 -4.98
N ASN A 487 19.04 14.80 -5.20
CA ASN A 487 18.13 15.32 -6.22
C ASN A 487 17.74 16.78 -5.93
N GLU A 488 17.36 17.10 -4.70
CA GLU A 488 17.06 18.47 -4.27
C GLU A 488 18.27 19.40 -4.43
N ALA A 489 19.48 18.93 -4.11
CA ALA A 489 20.70 19.69 -4.31
C ALA A 489 20.96 19.98 -5.79
N ILE A 490 20.73 18.99 -6.68
CA ILE A 490 20.85 19.16 -8.13
C ILE A 490 19.79 20.12 -8.68
N GLU A 491 18.55 20.06 -8.17
CA GLU A 491 17.48 21.00 -8.56
C GLU A 491 17.81 22.44 -8.15
N GLU A 492 18.30 22.65 -6.93
CA GLU A 492 18.76 23.97 -6.47
C GLU A 492 19.95 24.48 -7.31
N ILE A 493 20.92 23.63 -7.64
CA ILE A 493 22.03 23.98 -8.54
C ILE A 493 21.49 24.38 -9.92
N LYS A 494 20.58 23.59 -10.50
CA LYS A 494 19.98 23.87 -11.82
C LYS A 494 19.21 25.19 -11.82
N LYS A 495 18.48 25.48 -10.74
CA LYS A 495 17.71 26.72 -10.58
C LYS A 495 18.62 27.93 -10.44
N ALA A 496 19.72 27.81 -9.70
CA ALA A 496 20.68 28.89 -9.50
C ALA A 496 21.62 29.08 -10.71
N SER A 497 21.84 28.01 -11.48
CA SER A 497 22.82 27.95 -12.58
C SER A 497 22.16 27.39 -13.85
N PRO A 498 21.23 28.14 -14.48
CA PRO A 498 20.46 27.66 -15.63
C PRO A 498 21.30 27.36 -16.87
N ASP A 499 22.53 27.89 -16.93
CA ASP A 499 23.47 27.72 -18.04
C ASP A 499 24.19 26.35 -18.03
N LEU A 500 24.11 25.58 -16.93
CA LEU A 500 24.72 24.25 -16.83
C LEU A 500 24.03 23.26 -17.77
N SER A 501 24.82 22.52 -18.53
CA SER A 501 24.30 21.47 -19.39
C SER A 501 23.74 20.28 -18.58
N ALA A 502 22.79 19.55 -19.17
CA ALA A 502 22.28 18.32 -18.58
C ALA A 502 23.39 17.28 -18.32
N THR A 503 24.44 17.28 -19.15
CA THR A 503 25.61 16.41 -18.99
C THR A 503 26.40 16.77 -17.75
N GLU A 504 26.67 18.05 -17.50
CA GLU A 504 27.39 18.49 -16.30
C GLU A 504 26.61 18.19 -15.03
N LEU A 505 25.29 18.43 -15.01
CA LEU A 505 24.43 18.07 -13.88
C LEU A 505 24.45 16.54 -13.63
N LYS A 506 24.48 15.73 -14.70
CA LYS A 506 24.58 14.26 -14.59
C LYS A 506 25.93 13.82 -14.01
N VAL A 507 27.02 14.48 -14.39
CA VAL A 507 28.36 14.21 -13.83
C VAL A 507 28.41 14.58 -12.35
N ILE A 508 27.92 15.75 -11.96
CA ILE A 508 27.86 16.16 -10.54
C ILE A 508 27.03 15.16 -9.74
N LYS A 509 25.86 14.77 -10.24
CA LYS A 509 25.01 13.77 -9.59
C LYS A 509 25.72 12.42 -9.42
N SER A 510 26.44 11.97 -10.45
CA SER A 510 27.21 10.72 -10.41
C SER A 510 28.33 10.77 -9.37
N GLU A 511 29.06 11.88 -9.29
CA GLU A 511 30.09 12.09 -8.27
C GLU A 511 29.53 12.06 -6.85
N LEU A 512 28.40 12.73 -6.61
CA LEU A 512 27.74 12.70 -5.30
C LEU A 512 27.25 11.29 -4.93
N LEU A 513 26.75 10.51 -5.89
CA LEU A 513 26.27 9.15 -5.65
C LEU A 513 27.38 8.14 -5.30
N LYS A 514 28.65 8.46 -5.58
CA LYS A 514 29.81 7.61 -5.23
C LYS A 514 30.22 7.74 -3.77
N GLU A 515 29.82 8.81 -3.10
CA GLU A 515 30.27 9.11 -1.74
C GLU A 515 29.59 8.17 -0.71
N PRO A 516 30.33 7.69 0.30
CA PRO A 516 29.88 6.58 1.16
C PRO A 516 28.89 6.99 2.26
N SER A 517 28.60 8.29 2.44
CA SER A 517 27.70 8.77 3.50
C SER A 517 27.11 10.14 3.18
N ILE A 518 25.96 10.47 3.78
CA ILE A 518 25.33 11.81 3.62
C ILE A 518 26.26 12.96 4.03
N LYS A 519 27.15 12.72 4.99
CA LYS A 519 28.17 13.68 5.39
C LYS A 519 29.20 13.90 4.29
N ALA A 520 29.77 12.81 3.76
CA ALA A 520 30.71 12.87 2.64
C ALA A 520 30.08 13.52 1.40
N ILE A 521 28.79 13.25 1.15
CA ILE A 521 28.01 13.88 0.08
C ILE A 521 27.89 15.38 0.30
N SER A 522 27.56 15.82 1.52
CA SER A 522 27.46 17.24 1.86
C SER A 522 28.81 17.97 1.74
N GLU A 523 29.91 17.32 2.14
CA GLU A 523 31.27 17.82 2.00
C GLU A 523 31.67 17.93 0.52
N LYS A 524 31.41 16.87 -0.27
CA LYS A 524 31.64 16.83 -1.71
C LYS A 524 30.80 17.88 -2.44
N LEU A 525 29.52 18.01 -2.14
CA LEU A 525 28.64 19.07 -2.68
C LEU A 525 29.22 20.46 -2.40
N SER A 526 29.65 20.70 -1.16
CA SER A 526 30.29 21.97 -0.79
C SER A 526 31.57 22.22 -1.59
N SER A 527 32.37 21.18 -1.83
CA SER A 527 33.59 21.29 -2.65
C SER A 527 33.26 21.60 -4.12
N VAL A 528 32.28 20.90 -4.71
CA VAL A 528 31.87 21.08 -6.11
C VAL A 528 31.33 22.48 -6.34
N VAL A 529 30.48 22.99 -5.43
CA VAL A 529 29.92 24.34 -5.54
C VAL A 529 30.99 25.43 -5.37
N LYS A 530 31.96 25.23 -4.47
CA LYS A 530 33.01 26.24 -4.20
C LYS A 530 34.14 26.25 -5.23
N LEU A 531 34.41 25.12 -5.88
CA LEU A 531 35.53 24.97 -6.81
C LEU A 531 35.13 25.15 -8.28
N ASN A 532 33.83 25.25 -8.57
CA ASN A 532 33.33 25.41 -9.93
C ASN A 532 32.61 26.75 -10.08
N ASP A 533 33.28 27.71 -10.71
CA ASP A 533 32.77 29.07 -10.93
C ASP A 533 31.50 29.11 -11.81
N ASN A 534 31.21 28.03 -12.56
CA ASN A 534 29.99 27.91 -13.35
C ASN A 534 28.75 27.60 -12.48
N ILE A 535 28.93 27.19 -11.22
CA ILE A 535 27.86 26.91 -10.28
C ILE A 535 27.59 28.17 -9.44
N LYS A 536 26.51 28.89 -9.78
CA LYS A 536 26.09 30.15 -9.15
C LYS A 536 25.18 29.95 -7.93
N LEU A 537 25.35 28.84 -7.18
CA LEU A 537 24.51 28.54 -6.03
C LEU A 537 24.82 29.48 -4.85
N PRO A 538 23.86 30.26 -4.33
CA PRO A 538 24.10 31.16 -3.21
C PRO A 538 24.57 30.42 -1.96
N ILE A 539 25.51 31.02 -1.21
CA ILE A 539 26.06 30.44 0.03
C ILE A 539 24.94 30.11 1.05
N GLN A 540 23.88 30.93 1.10
CA GLN A 540 22.74 30.68 1.99
C GLN A 540 21.97 29.39 1.62
N ASN A 541 21.77 29.12 0.33
CA ASN A 541 21.12 27.89 -0.15
C ASN A 541 22.03 26.68 0.10
N LEU A 542 23.34 26.82 -0.14
CA LEU A 542 24.32 25.79 0.19
C LEU A 542 24.31 25.45 1.69
N ASN A 543 24.32 26.45 2.57
CA ASN A 543 24.25 26.23 4.02
C ASN A 543 22.94 25.56 4.45
N THR A 544 21.84 25.86 3.77
CA THR A 544 20.54 25.21 4.01
C THR A 544 20.61 23.73 3.65
N LEU A 545 21.19 23.37 2.50
CA LEU A 545 21.42 21.99 2.10
C LEU A 545 22.35 21.26 3.08
N VAL A 546 23.46 21.87 3.50
CA VAL A 546 24.37 21.29 4.50
C VAL A 546 23.67 21.04 5.84
N SER A 547 22.84 21.98 6.30
CA SER A 547 22.04 21.81 7.53
C SER A 547 21.03 20.65 7.41
N LYS A 548 20.41 20.50 6.24
CA LYS A 548 19.52 19.38 5.94
C LYS A 548 20.27 18.04 5.94
N ALA A 549 21.45 17.98 5.30
CA ALA A 549 22.31 16.79 5.33
C ALA A 549 22.70 16.41 6.77
N ASN A 550 23.07 17.38 7.62
CA ASN A 550 23.36 17.14 9.04
C ASN A 550 22.14 16.63 9.81
N SER A 551 20.94 17.10 9.47
CA SER A 551 19.70 16.62 10.08
C SER A 551 19.39 15.18 9.68
N ILE A 552 19.64 14.83 8.40
CA ILE A 552 19.55 13.45 7.89
C ILE A 552 20.62 12.57 8.56
N GLU A 553 21.86 13.05 8.72
CA GLU A 553 22.93 12.33 9.40
C GLU A 553 22.58 12.04 10.86
N LYS A 554 21.98 13.01 11.56
CA LYS A 554 21.49 12.83 12.93
C LYS A 554 20.38 11.79 13.00
N LEU A 555 19.48 11.73 12.01
CA LEU A 555 18.47 10.67 11.92
C LEU A 555 19.12 9.29 11.78
N PHE A 556 20.23 9.17 11.04
CA PHE A 556 20.94 7.89 10.90
C PHE A 556 21.71 7.47 12.16
N LYS A 557 22.28 8.44 12.88
CA LYS A 557 23.13 8.19 14.06
C LYS A 557 22.37 8.13 15.39
N ASP A 558 21.24 8.82 15.48
CA ASP A 558 20.36 8.85 16.66
C ASP A 558 18.88 9.06 16.24
N PRO A 559 18.23 7.99 15.73
CA PRO A 559 16.83 8.07 15.30
C PRO A 559 15.85 8.42 16.43
N LYS A 560 16.22 8.15 17.70
CA LYS A 560 15.38 8.45 18.88
C LYS A 560 15.37 9.95 19.21
N GLY A 561 16.53 10.61 19.17
CA GLY A 561 16.64 12.05 19.42
C GLY A 561 15.97 12.91 18.35
N ALA A 562 16.01 12.47 17.09
CA ALA A 562 15.45 13.21 15.97
C ALA A 562 13.91 13.20 15.91
N ALA A 563 13.26 12.06 16.20
CA ALA A 563 11.80 11.96 16.29
C ALA A 563 11.24 12.83 17.43
N MET A 564 11.91 12.82 18.59
CA MET A 564 11.54 13.66 19.74
C MET A 564 11.73 15.15 19.45
N ASN A 565 12.78 15.53 18.72
CA ASN A 565 13.01 16.93 18.33
C ASN A 565 12.04 17.42 17.24
N PHE A 566 11.57 16.55 16.34
CA PHE A 566 10.53 16.90 15.37
C PHE A 566 9.17 17.09 16.04
N ILE A 567 8.80 16.19 16.97
CA ILE A 567 7.59 16.30 17.78
C ILE A 567 7.66 17.56 18.66
N HIS A 568 8.79 17.81 19.35
CA HIS A 568 8.98 19.04 20.11
C HIS A 568 9.00 20.30 19.23
N GLY A 569 9.53 20.24 18.01
CA GLY A 569 9.54 21.34 17.05
C GLY A 569 8.14 21.71 16.56
N LYS A 570 7.30 20.72 16.23
CA LYS A 570 5.89 20.94 15.89
C LYS A 570 5.08 21.41 17.09
N ILE A 571 5.29 20.85 18.29
CA ILE A 571 4.64 21.31 19.53
C ILE A 571 5.06 22.74 19.88
N ALA A 572 6.32 23.13 19.66
CA ALA A 572 6.80 24.48 19.88
C ALA A 572 6.21 25.47 18.87
N SER A 573 6.09 25.08 17.60
CA SER A 573 5.42 25.85 16.55
C SER A 573 3.93 26.06 16.88
N ILE A 574 3.23 25.01 17.29
CA ILE A 574 1.82 25.06 17.71
C ILE A 574 1.66 25.91 18.97
N LYS A 575 2.56 25.79 19.96
CA LYS A 575 2.59 26.67 21.13
C LYS A 575 2.84 28.13 20.74
N SER A 576 3.75 28.41 19.81
CA SER A 576 4.00 29.78 19.37
C SER A 576 2.82 30.38 18.61
N GLN A 577 2.12 29.59 17.79
CA GLN A 577 0.91 30.02 17.09
C GLN A 577 -0.26 30.21 18.05
N ALA A 578 -0.42 29.32 19.04
CA ALA A 578 -1.42 29.45 20.09
C ALA A 578 -1.15 30.67 20.98
N ILE A 579 0.11 30.92 21.37
CA ILE A 579 0.50 32.11 22.14
C ILE A 579 0.32 33.38 21.31
N SER A 580 0.62 33.34 20.00
CA SER A 580 0.38 34.45 19.08
C SER A 580 -1.11 34.74 18.89
N ALA A 581 -1.94 33.69 18.77
CA ALA A 581 -3.39 33.81 18.64
C ALA A 581 -4.05 34.33 19.94
N VAL A 582 -3.58 33.86 21.10
CA VAL A 582 -4.03 34.36 22.42
C VAL A 582 -3.58 35.81 22.62
N ARG A 583 -2.37 36.19 22.20
CA ARG A 583 -1.92 37.60 22.23
C ARG A 583 -2.67 38.50 21.25
N SER A 584 -3.12 37.99 20.10
CA SER A 584 -3.96 38.77 19.18
C SER A 584 -5.41 38.88 19.66
N PHE A 585 -5.90 37.88 20.41
CA PHE A 585 -7.25 37.85 20.98
C PHE A 585 -7.37 38.71 22.25
N PHE A 586 -6.30 38.82 23.04
CA PHE A 586 -6.19 39.71 24.20
C PHE A 586 -5.25 40.89 23.89
N ARG A 587 -5.69 41.84 23.06
CA ARG A 587 -5.06 43.16 23.01
C ARG A 587 -5.55 44.01 24.19
N PHE A 588 -4.63 44.31 25.11
CA PHE A 588 -4.53 45.62 25.76
C PHE A 588 -3.54 46.47 24.96
#